data_AF-A0A1F3BVD1-F1
#
_entry.id   AF-A0A1F3BVD1-F1
#
_cell.length_a   1.000
_cell.length_b   1.000
_cell.length_c   1.000
_cell.angle_alpha   90.00
_cell.angle_beta   90.00
_cell.angle_gamma   90.00
#
_symmetry.space_group_name_H-M   'P 1'
#
loop_
_entity.id
_entity.type
_entity.pdbx_description
1 polymer ?
#
loop_
_entity_poly.entity_id
_entity_poly.type
_entity_poly.pdbx_seq_one_letter_code
_entity_poly.pdbx_strand_id
1 'polypeptide(L)'
;MGHGPAVKLGEDKASGYKAKLGMYLFVLYTLAYVVFVGISVLQPSLMESAFMGQTLAVAYGMGLIIFAFVLAIIYNRFCSRAEQRLNN
;
A
#
# COMPACT_ATOMS: atom_id res chain seq x y z
N MET A 1 -33.91 10.79 -10.77
CA MET A 1 -33.00 11.97 -10.79
C MET A 1 -33.02 12.55 -9.39
N GLY A 2 -31.94 12.42 -8.60
CA GLY A 2 -31.98 12.81 -7.19
C GLY A 2 -30.66 12.72 -6.44
N HIS A 3 -29.53 13.01 -7.10
CA HIS A 3 -28.31 13.34 -6.38
C HIS A 3 -28.38 14.84 -6.08
N GLY A 4 -28.34 15.22 -4.79
CA GLY A 4 -28.31 16.62 -4.36
C GLY A 4 -27.14 17.39 -4.99
N PRO A 5 -27.14 18.72 -4.90
CA PRO A 5 -26.11 19.55 -5.54
C PRO A 5 -24.74 19.04 -5.13
N ALA A 6 -23.88 18.80 -6.12
CA ALA A 6 -22.51 18.35 -5.88
C ALA A 6 -21.86 19.33 -4.89
N VAL A 7 -21.41 18.79 -3.75
CA VAL A 7 -20.63 19.57 -2.78
C VAL A 7 -19.45 20.16 -3.56
N LYS A 8 -19.38 21.50 -3.60
CA LYS A 8 -18.23 22.21 -4.15
C LYS A 8 -17.04 21.99 -3.22
N LEU A 9 -16.38 20.84 -3.38
CA LEU A 9 -15.09 20.56 -2.76
C LEU A 9 -14.12 21.63 -3.26
N GLY A 10 -13.67 22.50 -2.35
CA GLY A 10 -12.64 23.50 -2.66
C GLY A 10 -11.35 22.82 -3.13
N GLU A 11 -10.47 23.61 -3.75
CA GLU A 11 -9.21 23.10 -4.30
C GLU A 11 -8.31 22.52 -3.19
N ASP A 12 -8.02 21.22 -3.25
CA ASP A 12 -7.11 20.56 -2.31
C ASP A 12 -5.66 20.80 -2.75
N LYS A 13 -5.02 21.79 -2.12
CA LYS A 13 -3.62 22.16 -2.38
C LYS A 13 -2.63 21.03 -2.09
N ALA A 14 -3.02 20.02 -1.30
CA ALA A 14 -2.19 18.86 -0.99
C ALA A 14 -2.35 17.70 -2.00
N SER A 15 -3.29 17.78 -2.95
CA SER A 15 -3.58 16.70 -3.91
C SER A 15 -2.35 16.19 -4.68
N GLY A 16 -1.51 17.11 -5.18
CA GLY A 16 -0.27 16.75 -5.89
C GLY A 16 0.76 16.02 -5.01
N TYR A 17 0.82 16.35 -3.71
CA TYR A 17 1.69 15.65 -2.76
C TYR A 17 1.18 14.24 -2.48
N LYS A 18 -0.13 14.09 -2.25
CA LYS A 18 -0.78 12.79 -2.03
C LYS A 18 -0.52 11.83 -3.19
N ALA A 19 -0.71 12.30 -4.42
CA ALA A 19 -0.48 11.49 -5.62
C ALA A 19 0.97 11.00 -5.74
N LYS A 20 1.96 11.90 -5.54
CA LYS A 20 3.38 11.54 -5.58
C LYS A 20 3.75 10.54 -4.50
N LEU A 21 3.33 10.79 -3.25
CA LEU A 21 3.61 9.89 -2.14
C LEU A 21 2.98 8.51 -2.37
N GLY A 22 1.73 8.47 -2.83
CA GLY A 22 1.01 7.23 -3.13
C GLY A 22 1.72 6.42 -4.21
N MET A 23 2.21 7.07 -5.26
CA MET A 23 2.98 6.42 -6.32
C MET A 23 4.28 5.80 -5.81
N TYR A 24 5.04 6.51 -4.97
CA TYR A 24 6.27 5.95 -4.38
C TYR A 24 5.99 4.73 -3.50
N LEU A 25 4.96 4.79 -2.65
CA LEU A 25 4.60 3.67 -1.78
C LEU A 25 4.04 2.48 -2.58
N PHE A 26 3.29 2.76 -3.65
CA PHE A 26 2.82 1.73 -4.58
C PHE A 26 3.99 1.01 -5.24
N VAL A 27 4.95 1.73 -5.83
CA VAL A 27 6.14 1.14 -6.45
C VAL A 27 6.92 0.31 -5.44
N LEU A 28 7.11 0.80 -4.22
CA LEU A 28 7.77 0.07 -3.14
C LEU A 28 7.07 -1.27 -2.84
N TYR A 29 5.74 -1.26 -2.69
CA TYR A 29 4.97 -2.48 -2.46
C TYR A 29 5.03 -3.42 -3.66
N THR A 30 4.91 -2.90 -4.88
CA THR A 30 4.99 -3.68 -6.12
C THR A 30 6.33 -4.41 -6.22
N LEU A 31 7.45 -3.77 -5.89
CA LEU A 31 8.75 -4.43 -5.89
C LEU A 31 8.80 -5.60 -4.91
N ALA A 32 8.30 -5.41 -3.68
CA ALA A 32 8.23 -6.49 -2.70
C ALA A 32 7.34 -7.65 -3.19
N TYR A 33 6.21 -7.34 -3.82
CA TYR A 33 5.31 -8.34 -4.38
C TYR A 33 5.94 -9.10 -5.56
N VAL A 34 6.64 -8.40 -6.45
CA VAL A 34 7.34 -9.02 -7.58
C VAL A 34 8.42 -9.99 -7.08
N VAL A 35 9.14 -9.65 -6.02
CA VAL A 35 10.12 -10.56 -5.40
C VAL A 35 9.41 -11.82 -4.87
N PHE A 36 8.29 -11.66 -4.15
CA PHE A 36 7.51 -12.80 -3.66
C PHE A 36 7.01 -13.71 -4.79
N VAL A 37 6.44 -13.13 -5.84
CA VAL A 37 5.98 -13.87 -7.03
C VAL A 37 7.16 -14.55 -7.73
N GLY A 38 8.28 -13.85 -7.88
CA GLY A 38 9.49 -14.39 -8.50
C GLY A 38 10.01 -15.62 -7.77
N ILE A 39 10.12 -15.56 -6.43
CA ILE A 39 10.50 -16.74 -5.62
C ILE A 39 9.46 -17.84 -5.75
N SER A 40 8.17 -17.50 -5.77
CA SER A 40 7.09 -18.49 -5.89
C SER A 40 7.12 -19.27 -7.20
N VAL A 41 7.53 -18.63 -8.29
CA VAL A 41 7.60 -19.25 -9.61
C VAL A 41 8.93 -19.99 -9.80
N LEU A 42 10.06 -19.40 -9.37
CA LEU A 42 11.39 -19.95 -9.62
C LEU A 42 11.75 -21.08 -8.65
N GLN A 43 11.25 -21.05 -7.41
CA GLN A 43 11.62 -21.98 -6.35
C GLN A 43 10.40 -22.44 -5.53
N PRO A 44 9.44 -23.15 -6.16
CA PRO A 44 8.22 -23.61 -5.49
C PRO A 44 8.51 -24.54 -4.30
N SER A 45 9.58 -25.34 -4.36
CA SER A 45 9.99 -26.23 -3.27
C SER A 45 10.36 -25.49 -1.97
N LEU A 46 10.89 -24.26 -2.06
CA LEU A 46 11.12 -23.41 -0.89
C LEU A 46 9.80 -22.85 -0.34
N MET A 47 8.88 -22.46 -1.22
CA MET A 47 7.56 -21.94 -0.82
C MET A 47 6.70 -22.98 -0.12
N GLU A 48 6.83 -24.25 -0.51
CA GLU A 48 6.14 -25.38 0.12
C GLU A 48 6.76 -25.81 1.46
N SER A 49 7.99 -25.36 1.76
CA SER A 49 8.64 -25.72 3.00
C SER A 49 7.82 -25.30 4.22
N ALA A 50 7.71 -26.21 5.19
CA ALA A 50 6.97 -25.94 6.41
C ALA A 50 7.78 -24.98 7.30
N PHE A 51 7.23 -23.80 7.53
CA PHE A 51 7.74 -22.78 8.43
C PHE A 51 6.68 -22.47 9.49
N MET A 52 7.02 -22.66 10.77
CA MET A 52 6.10 -22.47 11.91
C MET A 52 4.74 -23.18 11.78
N GLY A 53 4.73 -24.40 11.22
CA GLY A 53 3.50 -25.19 11.06
C GLY A 53 2.59 -24.75 9.91
N GLN A 54 3.05 -23.83 9.05
CA GLN A 54 2.41 -23.42 7.80
C GLN A 54 3.43 -23.44 6.66
N THR A 55 3.02 -23.24 5.40
CA THR A 55 3.99 -23.12 4.30
C THR A 55 4.68 -21.76 4.35
N LEU A 56 5.94 -21.70 3.91
CA LEU A 56 6.68 -20.45 3.79
C LEU A 56 5.92 -19.44 2.92
N ALA A 57 5.20 -19.91 1.90
CA ALA A 57 4.31 -19.09 1.08
C ALA A 57 3.25 -18.33 1.90
N VAL A 58 2.58 -19.02 2.81
CA VAL A 58 1.55 -18.41 3.67
C VAL A 58 2.19 -17.40 4.62
N ALA A 59 3.32 -17.75 5.25
CA ALA A 59 4.01 -16.85 6.15
C ALA A 59 4.49 -15.56 5.44
N TYR A 60 5.05 -15.69 4.23
CA TYR A 60 5.53 -14.56 3.43
C TYR A 60 4.36 -13.70 2.93
N GLY A 61 3.28 -14.34 2.48
CA GLY A 61 2.06 -13.65 2.05
C GLY A 61 1.42 -12.84 3.19
N MET A 62 1.35 -13.42 4.40
CA MET A 62 0.93 -12.71 5.61
C MET A 62 1.84 -11.50 5.91
N GLY A 63 3.15 -11.67 5.75
CA GLY A 63 4.12 -10.59 5.86
C GLY A 63 3.85 -9.44 4.89
N LEU A 64 3.50 -9.75 3.63
CA LEU A 64 3.15 -8.72 2.63
C LEU A 64 1.86 -7.96 3.01
N ILE A 65 0.86 -8.64 3.59
CA ILE A 65 -0.36 -7.98 4.06
C ILE A 65 -0.03 -6.99 5.19
N ILE A 66 0.77 -7.41 6.17
CA ILE A 66 1.22 -6.55 7.26
C ILE A 66 2.01 -5.36 6.70
N PHE A 67 2.89 -5.61 5.74
CA PHE A 67 3.68 -4.57 5.09
C PHE A 67 2.79 -3.55 4.36
N ALA A 68 1.80 -4.01 3.58
CA ALA A 68 0.83 -3.14 2.91
C ALA A 68 0.07 -2.27 3.92
N PHE A 69 -0.33 -2.86 5.05
CA PHE A 69 -1.03 -2.14 6.10
C PHE A 69 -0.16 -1.04 6.74
N VAL A 70 1.12 -1.34 6.99
CA VAL A 70 2.09 -0.34 7.48
C VAL A 70 2.23 0.80 6.47
N LEU A 71 2.37 0.51 5.18
CA LEU A 71 2.44 1.54 4.13
C LEU A 71 1.17 2.40 4.07
N ALA A 72 -0.01 1.80 4.27
CA ALA A 72 -1.27 2.54 4.32
C ALA A 72 -1.33 3.52 5.50
N ILE A 73 -0.87 3.09 6.69
CA ILE A 73 -0.78 3.97 7.88
C ILE A 73 0.20 5.12 7.62
N ILE A 74 1.36 4.81 7.04
CA ILE A 74 2.37 5.81 6.66
C ILE A 74 1.74 6.82 5.70
N TYR A 75 1.15 6.35 4.60
CA TYR A 75 0.48 7.20 3.62
C TYR A 75 -0.51 8.15 4.28
N ASN A 76 -1.42 7.60 5.10
CA ASN A 76 -2.46 8.38 5.76
C ASN A 76 -1.85 9.47 6.65
N ARG A 77 -0.86 9.11 7.49
CA ARG A 77 -0.23 10.05 8.42
C ARG A 77 0.52 11.19 7.71
N PHE A 78 1.17 10.90 6.60
CA PHE A 78 1.87 11.92 5.81
C PHE A 78 0.89 12.79 5.02
N CYS A 79 -0.17 12.22 4.45
CA CYS A 79 -1.22 12.96 3.76
C CYS A 79 -1.97 13.91 4.70
N SER A 80 -2.39 13.44 5.89
CA SER A 80 -3.06 14.30 6.88
C SER A 80 -2.18 15.46 7.34
N ARG A 81 -0.86 15.25 7.49
CA ARG A 81 0.08 16.33 7.82
C ARG A 81 0.24 17.33 6.68
N ALA A 82 0.28 16.85 5.43
CA ALA A 82 0.37 17.72 4.27
C ALA A 82 -0.90 18.56 4.08
N GLU A 83 -2.08 17.96 4.29
CA GLU A 83 -3.36 18.68 4.31
C GLU A 83 -3.36 19.78 5.38
N GLN A 84 -3.00 19.45 6.63
CA GLN A 84 -2.90 20.43 7.72
C GLN A 84 -1.91 21.55 7.44
N ARG A 85 -0.87 21.32 6.62
CA ARG A 85 0.13 22.36 6.33
C ARG A 85 -0.27 23.25 5.15
N LEU A 86 -0.96 22.70 4.16
CA LEU A 86 -1.25 23.37 2.89
C LEU A 86 -2.65 23.96 2.82
N ASN A 87 -3.59 23.43 3.62
CA ASN A 87 -4.97 23.90 3.71
C ASN A 87 -5.32 24.64 5.02
N ASN A 88 -4.35 24.85 5.92
CA ASN A 88 -4.49 25.83 7.02
C ASN A 88 -4.18 27.25 6.53
#